data_AF-A0A954SYC5-F1
#
_entry.id   AF-A0A954SYC5-F1
#
_cell.length_a   1.000
_cell.length_b   1.000
_cell.length_c   1.000
_cell.angle_alpha   90.00
_cell.angle_beta   90.00
_cell.angle_gamma   90.00
#
_symmetry.space_group_name_H-M   'P 1'
#
loop_
_entity.id
_entity.type
_entity.pdbx_description
1 polymer ?
#
loop_
_entity_poly.entity_id
_entity_poly.type
_entity_poly.pdbx_seq_one_letter_code
_entity_poly.pdbx_strand_id
1 'polypeptide(L)'
;MRYSRQRQQPTGFTLVELLVVIAIIGILIALLLPAVQAAREAARRNQCINNLKQMGIGALNHENTYRILPSCGWGSEWLGEPDIGTGKDQPGGWVFNILPFIEQTQIYNLRKGLSGAADKTATLTMIGTPIPIFNCPTRRSPIAYPNGKGKRYWNVGDTIFVPPTEGSLARSDYACNVGDTPGVEWGAGPGTKDTVLAPSFDWSKFDKDAGVINWTGISYGRSAVRLAQVKDGTSNTYLFGEKNLNADQYKSGKPGDDDQTMYGGFNNDICRSTSKGYGGPRQDTPGYEGPIFGSAHAAGFNAVLCDGSVHTIPYSVDLEMHRRLGNRNDGLPVEGVLN
;
A
#
# COMPACT_ATOMS: atom_id res chain seq x y z
N MET A 1 -32.54 -73.87 -23.37
CA MET A 1 -31.17 -73.72 -22.83
C MET A 1 -31.10 -72.43 -22.01
N ARG A 2 -30.96 -72.50 -20.69
CA ARG A 2 -30.76 -71.34 -19.81
C ARG A 2 -29.27 -71.25 -19.46
N TYR A 3 -28.60 -70.16 -19.83
CA TYR A 3 -27.22 -69.89 -19.42
C TYR A 3 -27.20 -69.48 -17.95
N SER A 4 -26.50 -70.25 -17.10
CA SER A 4 -26.23 -69.88 -15.72
C SER A 4 -25.10 -68.84 -15.68
N ARG A 5 -25.42 -67.60 -15.29
CA ARG A 5 -24.40 -66.61 -14.91
C ARG A 5 -23.76 -67.07 -13.61
N GLN A 6 -22.50 -67.51 -13.64
CA GLN A 6 -21.69 -67.65 -12.43
C GLN A 6 -21.55 -66.25 -11.80
N ARG A 7 -22.14 -66.07 -10.62
CA ARG A 7 -21.89 -64.89 -9.78
C ARG A 7 -20.44 -64.96 -9.32
N GLN A 8 -19.59 -64.05 -9.80
CA GLN A 8 -18.29 -63.82 -9.20
C GLN A 8 -18.54 -63.36 -7.75
N GLN A 9 -18.00 -64.10 -6.78
CA GLN A 9 -18.08 -63.70 -5.38
C GLN A 9 -17.20 -62.45 -5.19
N PRO A 10 -17.71 -61.37 -4.58
CA PRO A 10 -16.87 -60.22 -4.27
C PRO A 10 -15.78 -60.66 -3.29
N THR A 11 -14.52 -60.40 -3.65
CA THR A 11 -13.38 -60.62 -2.76
C THR A 11 -13.46 -59.61 -1.62
N GLY A 12 -13.55 -60.09 -0.38
CA GLY A 12 -13.58 -59.25 0.82
C GLY A 12 -12.23 -58.58 1.06
N PHE A 13 -12.26 -57.30 1.41
CA PHE A 13 -11.06 -56.51 1.72
C PHE A 13 -10.55 -56.86 3.12
N THR A 14 -9.25 -57.12 3.28
CA THR A 14 -8.67 -57.43 4.59
C THR A 14 -8.43 -56.15 5.41
N LEU A 15 -8.50 -56.26 6.74
CA LEU A 15 -8.22 -55.13 7.64
C LEU A 15 -6.80 -54.57 7.42
N VAL A 16 -5.84 -55.45 7.09
CA VAL A 16 -4.45 -55.05 6.82
C VAL A 16 -4.35 -54.22 5.54
N GLU A 17 -5.01 -54.62 4.45
CA GLU A 17 -5.02 -53.85 3.20
C GLU A 17 -5.59 -52.44 3.40
N LEU A 18 -6.64 -52.29 4.23
CA LEU A 18 -7.21 -50.99 4.56
C LEU A 18 -6.25 -50.12 5.36
N LEU A 19 -5.59 -50.69 6.36
CA LEU A 19 -4.61 -49.97 7.17
C LEU A 19 -3.42 -49.50 6.34
N VAL A 20 -2.91 -50.33 5.42
CA VAL A 20 -1.78 -49.96 4.55
C VAL A 20 -2.17 -48.81 3.62
N VAL A 21 -3.35 -48.85 3.01
CA VAL A 21 -3.81 -47.77 2.12
C VAL A 21 -3.97 -46.46 2.88
N ILE A 22 -4.59 -46.49 4.07
CA ILE A 22 -4.74 -45.29 4.91
C ILE A 22 -3.36 -44.77 5.35
N ALA A 23 -2.42 -45.64 5.70
CA ALA A 23 -1.06 -45.25 6.08
C ALA A 23 -0.33 -44.55 4.92
N ILE A 24 -0.43 -45.08 3.70
CA ILE A 24 0.17 -44.47 2.51
C ILE A 24 -0.45 -43.09 2.22
N ILE A 25 -1.79 -43.00 2.22
CA ILE A 25 -2.50 -41.72 2.03
C ILE A 25 -2.09 -40.71 3.11
N GLY A 26 -2.00 -41.15 4.37
CA GLY A 26 -1.57 -40.31 5.49
C GLY A 26 -0.17 -39.74 5.28
N ILE A 27 0.80 -40.57 4.87
CA ILE A 27 2.17 -40.14 4.55
C ILE A 27 2.17 -39.15 3.38
N LEU A 28 1.44 -39.45 2.30
CA LEU A 28 1.36 -38.56 1.14
C LEU A 28 0.79 -37.18 1.52
N ILE A 29 -0.31 -37.14 2.29
CA ILE A 29 -0.91 -35.87 2.75
C ILE A 29 0.05 -35.11 3.67
N ALA A 30 0.72 -35.81 4.59
CA ALA A 30 1.69 -35.19 5.51
C ALA A 30 2.85 -34.51 4.76
N LEU A 31 3.31 -35.12 3.66
CA LEU A 31 4.38 -34.54 2.82
C LEU A 31 3.86 -33.44 1.87
N LEU A 32 2.61 -33.54 1.40
CA LEU A 32 2.04 -32.59 0.45
C LEU A 32 1.51 -31.31 1.10
N LEU A 33 0.99 -31.37 2.32
CA LEU A 33 0.36 -30.20 2.97
C LEU A 33 1.33 -29.02 3.15
N PRO A 34 2.56 -29.20 3.68
CA PRO A 34 3.53 -28.11 3.78
C PRO A 34 3.93 -27.56 2.41
N ALA A 35 4.09 -28.43 1.41
CA ALA A 35 4.46 -28.04 0.06
C ALA A 35 3.37 -27.18 -0.61
N VAL A 36 2.10 -27.59 -0.50
CA VAL A 36 0.96 -26.83 -1.04
C VAL A 36 0.82 -25.47 -0.35
N GLN A 37 1.04 -25.40 0.96
CA GLN A 37 1.01 -24.13 1.69
C GLN A 37 2.13 -23.18 1.25
N ALA A 38 3.36 -23.68 1.12
CA ALA A 38 4.50 -22.92 0.63
C ALA A 38 4.26 -22.41 -0.80
N ALA A 39 3.72 -23.26 -1.69
CA ALA A 39 3.38 -22.88 -3.06
C ALA A 39 2.30 -21.78 -3.11
N ARG A 40 1.26 -21.87 -2.27
CA ARG A 40 0.21 -20.84 -2.17
C ARG A 40 0.77 -19.51 -1.69
N GLU A 41 1.67 -19.53 -0.71
CA GLU A 41 2.27 -18.30 -0.20
C GLU A 41 3.24 -17.67 -1.21
N ALA A 42 4.01 -18.48 -1.93
CA ALA A 42 4.83 -17.99 -3.03
C ALA A 42 3.99 -17.33 -4.12
N ALA A 43 2.83 -17.89 -4.47
CA ALA A 43 1.90 -17.30 -5.43
C ALA A 43 1.33 -15.96 -4.93
N ARG A 44 0.93 -15.87 -3.66
CA ARG A 44 0.47 -14.60 -3.05
C ARG A 44 1.55 -13.53 -3.06
N ARG A 45 2.79 -13.90 -2.73
CA ARG A 45 3.94 -12.97 -2.81
C ARG A 45 4.20 -12.50 -4.24
N ASN A 46 4.14 -13.41 -5.23
CA ASN A 46 4.29 -13.05 -6.63
C ASN A 46 3.17 -12.09 -7.10
N GLN A 47 1.96 -12.22 -6.56
CA GLN A 47 0.90 -11.25 -6.82
C GLN A 47 1.25 -9.86 -6.26
N CYS A 48 1.80 -9.76 -5.04
CA CYS A 48 2.26 -8.48 -4.50
C CYS A 48 3.41 -7.86 -5.31
N ILE A 49 4.34 -8.67 -5.80
CA ILE A 49 5.42 -8.23 -6.70
C ILE A 49 4.82 -7.62 -7.98
N ASN A 50 3.83 -8.29 -8.58
CA ASN A 50 3.14 -7.79 -9.77
C ASN A 50 2.34 -6.51 -9.49
N ASN A 51 1.67 -6.42 -8.34
CA ASN A 51 0.98 -5.22 -7.91
C ASN A 51 1.96 -4.03 -7.81
N LEU A 52 3.10 -4.22 -7.14
CA LEU A 52 4.18 -3.22 -7.03
C LEU A 52 4.75 -2.83 -8.38
N LYS A 53 4.91 -3.79 -9.30
CA LYS A 53 5.34 -3.51 -10.67
C LYS A 53 4.36 -2.59 -11.39
N GLN A 54 3.05 -2.86 -11.28
CA GLN A 54 2.01 -2.02 -11.88
C GLN A 54 1.97 -0.62 -11.26
N MET A 55 2.07 -0.52 -9.93
CA MET A 55 2.15 0.77 -9.23
C MET A 55 3.39 1.57 -9.64
N GLY A 56 4.55 0.91 -9.73
CA GLY A 56 5.80 1.53 -10.19
C GLY A 56 5.70 2.06 -11.61
N ILE A 57 5.16 1.27 -12.55
CA ILE A 57 4.90 1.72 -13.92
C ILE A 57 3.92 2.91 -13.93
N GLY A 58 2.86 2.87 -13.11
CA GLY A 58 1.91 3.98 -12.98
C GLY A 58 2.59 5.28 -12.52
N ALA A 59 3.48 5.20 -11.54
CA ALA A 59 4.26 6.34 -11.08
C ALA A 59 5.29 6.84 -12.09
N LEU A 60 5.94 5.95 -12.85
CA LEU A 60 6.83 6.35 -13.94
C LEU A 60 6.08 7.01 -15.09
N ASN A 61 4.85 6.58 -15.38
CA ASN A 61 3.99 7.24 -16.36
C ASN A 61 3.51 8.62 -15.88
N HIS A 62 3.22 8.75 -14.58
CA HIS A 62 2.95 10.04 -13.96
C HIS A 62 4.17 10.98 -14.10
N GLU A 63 5.37 10.47 -13.83
CA GLU A 63 6.62 11.23 -14.02
C GLU A 63 6.85 11.61 -15.48
N ASN A 64 6.63 10.70 -16.43
CA ASN A 64 6.79 11.03 -17.83
C ASN A 64 5.82 12.13 -18.29
N THR A 65 4.59 12.12 -17.76
CA THR A 65 3.53 13.08 -18.09
C THR A 65 3.77 14.45 -17.44
N TYR A 66 4.07 14.47 -16.15
CA TYR A 66 4.14 15.70 -15.36
C TYR A 66 5.56 16.15 -15.00
N ARG A 67 6.58 15.36 -15.36
CA ARG A 67 8.01 15.53 -15.00
C ARG A 67 8.31 15.46 -13.52
N ILE A 68 7.41 14.87 -12.74
CA ILE A 68 7.49 14.71 -11.29
C ILE A 68 6.87 13.37 -10.88
N LEU A 69 7.48 12.71 -9.89
CA LEU A 69 6.91 11.53 -9.24
C LEU A 69 5.68 11.95 -8.41
N PRO A 70 4.70 11.04 -8.24
CA PRO A 70 3.47 11.36 -7.52
C PRO A 70 3.77 11.67 -6.05
N SER A 71 3.28 12.81 -5.58
CA SER A 71 3.45 13.22 -4.19
C SER A 71 2.54 12.42 -3.24
N CYS A 72 2.82 12.48 -1.94
CA CYS A 72 1.95 11.91 -0.93
C CYS A 72 0.81 12.90 -0.56
N GLY A 73 0.62 13.97 -1.35
CA GLY A 73 -0.54 14.86 -1.33
C GLY A 73 -0.42 16.02 -0.35
N TRP A 74 -1.56 16.45 0.18
CA TRP A 74 -1.64 17.43 1.27
C TRP A 74 -1.83 16.74 2.62
N GLY A 75 -2.65 17.27 3.52
CA GLY A 75 -2.90 16.61 4.81
C GLY A 75 -3.66 15.28 4.67
N SER A 76 -3.66 14.51 5.75
CA SER A 76 -4.41 13.27 5.92
C SER A 76 -5.92 13.44 5.70
N GLU A 77 -6.45 14.62 6.03
CA GLU A 77 -7.86 15.00 5.83
C GLU A 77 -8.15 15.64 4.45
N TRP A 78 -7.24 15.50 3.48
CA TRP A 78 -7.43 15.97 2.10
C TRP A 78 -7.47 14.80 1.12
N LEU A 79 -8.62 14.58 0.50
CA LEU A 79 -8.81 13.56 -0.53
C LEU A 79 -8.25 14.02 -1.88
N GLY A 80 -7.98 13.06 -2.75
CA GLY A 80 -7.77 13.31 -4.16
C GLY A 80 -8.90 14.11 -4.80
N GLU A 81 -8.52 15.11 -5.59
CA GLU A 81 -9.44 16.02 -6.28
C GLU A 81 -8.93 16.23 -7.71
N PRO A 82 -9.60 15.66 -8.74
CA PRO A 82 -9.11 15.68 -10.11
C PRO A 82 -9.10 17.07 -10.76
N ASP A 83 -9.82 18.03 -10.17
CA ASP A 83 -9.88 19.42 -10.64
C ASP A 83 -8.77 20.31 -10.07
N ILE A 84 -7.96 19.80 -9.14
CA ILE A 84 -6.84 20.52 -8.55
C ILE A 84 -5.54 19.92 -9.10
N GLY A 85 -4.56 20.78 -9.39
CA GLY A 85 -3.38 20.48 -10.20
C GLY A 85 -2.42 19.42 -9.67
N THR A 86 -1.21 19.39 -10.22
CA THR A 86 -0.17 18.40 -9.87
C THR A 86 1.02 19.05 -9.16
N GLY A 87 1.99 18.25 -8.71
CA GLY A 87 3.18 18.75 -8.03
C GLY A 87 2.88 19.27 -6.63
N LYS A 88 3.33 20.48 -6.33
CA LYS A 88 3.06 21.09 -5.01
C LYS A 88 1.55 21.23 -4.77
N ASP A 89 0.79 21.47 -5.83
CA ASP A 89 -0.64 21.67 -5.73
C ASP A 89 -1.45 20.37 -5.86
N GLN A 90 -0.80 19.21 -5.74
CA GLN A 90 -1.46 17.89 -5.82
C GLN A 90 -2.15 17.50 -4.51
N PRO A 91 -3.50 17.45 -4.44
CA PRO A 91 -4.19 16.85 -3.30
C PRO A 91 -4.35 15.33 -3.49
N GLY A 92 -4.63 14.64 -2.39
CA GLY A 92 -4.62 13.19 -2.35
C GLY A 92 -3.23 12.60 -2.56
N GLY A 93 -3.02 11.44 -1.97
CA GLY A 93 -1.74 10.75 -2.01
C GLY A 93 -1.39 10.19 -3.39
N TRP A 94 -0.24 9.53 -3.42
CA TRP A 94 0.28 8.88 -4.63
C TRP A 94 -0.71 7.87 -5.20
N VAL A 95 -1.45 7.15 -4.34
CA VAL A 95 -2.48 6.18 -4.73
C VAL A 95 -3.52 6.81 -5.66
N PHE A 96 -4.07 7.96 -5.28
CA PHE A 96 -5.08 8.65 -6.10
C PHE A 96 -4.48 9.17 -7.41
N ASN A 97 -3.27 9.72 -7.35
CA ASN A 97 -2.66 10.38 -8.50
C ASN A 97 -2.11 9.40 -9.54
N ILE A 98 -1.87 8.14 -9.18
CA ILE A 98 -1.52 7.11 -10.16
C ILE A 98 -2.74 6.47 -10.84
N LEU A 99 -3.97 6.66 -10.35
CA LEU A 99 -5.18 5.99 -10.85
C LEU A 99 -5.34 6.06 -12.39
N PRO A 100 -5.15 7.21 -13.07
CA PRO A 100 -5.26 7.28 -14.52
C PRO A 100 -4.25 6.41 -15.27
N PHE A 101 -3.12 6.10 -14.64
CA PHE A 101 -2.01 5.34 -15.21
C PHE A 101 -2.06 3.84 -14.89
N ILE A 102 -3.09 3.40 -14.16
CA ILE A 102 -3.34 2.00 -13.79
C ILE A 102 -4.78 1.58 -14.12
N GLU A 103 -5.36 2.18 -15.17
CA GLU A 103 -6.70 1.88 -15.69
C GLU A 103 -7.86 2.17 -14.71
N GLN A 104 -7.65 3.06 -13.73
CA GLN A 104 -8.66 3.45 -12.74
C GLN A 104 -9.20 4.88 -12.95
N THR A 105 -9.25 5.31 -14.22
CA THR A 105 -9.72 6.64 -14.65
C THR A 105 -11.16 6.94 -14.22
N GLN A 106 -12.01 5.92 -14.09
CA GLN A 106 -13.40 6.08 -13.63
C GLN A 106 -13.48 6.55 -12.17
N ILE A 107 -12.63 6.00 -11.29
CA ILE A 107 -12.55 6.40 -9.89
C ILE A 107 -11.88 7.78 -9.77
N TYR A 108 -10.82 8.02 -10.55
CA TYR A 108 -10.14 9.33 -10.57
C TYR A 108 -11.10 10.48 -10.92
N ASN A 109 -11.92 10.29 -11.97
CA ASN A 109 -12.86 11.31 -12.43
C ASN A 109 -14.18 11.34 -11.65
N LEU A 110 -14.37 10.49 -10.63
CA LEU A 110 -15.66 10.30 -9.97
C LEU A 110 -16.20 11.59 -9.34
N ARG A 111 -15.30 12.45 -8.86
CA ARG A 111 -15.62 13.75 -8.23
C ARG A 111 -15.48 14.95 -9.18
N LYS A 112 -15.09 14.73 -10.43
CA LYS A 112 -14.72 15.79 -11.38
C LYS A 112 -15.89 16.73 -11.68
N GLY A 113 -15.68 18.03 -11.49
CA GLY A 113 -16.66 19.08 -11.70
C GLY A 113 -17.85 19.04 -10.73
N LEU A 114 -17.80 18.23 -9.67
CA LEU A 114 -18.88 18.11 -8.71
C LEU A 114 -18.72 19.10 -7.54
N SER A 115 -19.84 19.46 -6.94
CA SER A 115 -19.90 20.25 -5.70
C SER A 115 -21.12 19.84 -4.85
N GLY A 116 -21.16 20.30 -3.60
CA GLY A 116 -22.28 20.11 -2.69
C GLY A 116 -22.65 18.64 -2.45
N ALA A 117 -23.95 18.32 -2.50
CA ALA A 117 -24.46 16.98 -2.21
C ALA A 117 -23.99 15.90 -3.22
N ALA A 118 -23.80 16.30 -4.49
CA ALA A 118 -23.33 15.39 -5.54
C ALA A 118 -21.88 14.96 -5.27
N ASP A 119 -21.00 15.92 -4.97
CA ASP A 119 -19.61 15.65 -4.58
C ASP A 119 -19.53 14.80 -3.31
N LYS A 120 -20.42 15.06 -2.35
CA LYS A 120 -20.49 14.24 -1.13
C LYS A 120 -20.86 12.80 -1.39
N THR A 121 -21.79 12.55 -2.29
CA THR A 121 -22.19 11.19 -2.69
C THR A 121 -21.07 10.49 -3.43
N ALA A 122 -20.45 11.18 -4.41
CA ALA A 122 -19.31 10.68 -5.16
C ALA A 122 -18.10 10.35 -4.25
N THR A 123 -17.87 11.16 -3.22
CA THR A 123 -16.83 10.92 -2.22
C THR A 123 -17.06 9.63 -1.45
N LEU A 124 -18.27 9.39 -0.93
CA LEU A 124 -18.57 8.16 -0.19
C LEU A 124 -18.37 6.92 -1.06
N THR A 125 -18.73 7.00 -2.34
CA THR A 125 -18.46 5.95 -3.32
C THR A 125 -16.95 5.77 -3.52
N MET A 126 -16.20 6.86 -3.75
CA MET A 126 -14.75 6.81 -3.96
C MET A 126 -14.04 6.13 -2.80
N ILE A 127 -14.21 6.66 -1.59
CA ILE A 127 -13.50 6.18 -0.40
C ILE A 127 -13.87 4.76 -0.01
N GLY A 128 -15.05 4.27 -0.41
CA GLY A 128 -15.52 2.91 -0.18
C GLY A 128 -15.18 1.92 -1.29
N THR A 129 -14.56 2.35 -2.40
CA THR A 129 -14.25 1.48 -3.54
C THR A 129 -12.84 0.91 -3.41
N PRO A 130 -12.66 -0.39 -3.09
CA PRO A 130 -11.35 -1.03 -3.07
C PRO A 130 -10.82 -1.26 -4.50
N ILE A 131 -9.51 -1.15 -4.69
CA ILE A 131 -8.83 -1.49 -5.94
C ILE A 131 -7.84 -2.62 -5.62
N PRO A 132 -8.02 -3.83 -6.18
CA PRO A 132 -7.27 -5.03 -5.76
C PRO A 132 -5.75 -4.90 -5.77
N ILE A 133 -5.18 -4.09 -6.66
CA ILE A 133 -3.73 -3.92 -6.76
C ILE A 133 -3.13 -3.29 -5.50
N PHE A 134 -3.91 -2.55 -4.70
CA PHE A 134 -3.45 -1.96 -3.45
C PHE A 134 -3.62 -2.89 -2.24
N ASN A 135 -4.08 -4.13 -2.42
CA ASN A 135 -4.23 -5.09 -1.33
C ASN A 135 -3.26 -6.27 -1.44
N CYS A 136 -2.73 -6.69 -0.29
CA CYS A 136 -1.91 -7.88 -0.18
C CYS A 136 -2.83 -9.10 0.10
N PRO A 137 -2.87 -10.13 -0.77
CA PRO A 137 -3.74 -11.29 -0.58
C PRO A 137 -3.37 -12.15 0.64
N THR A 138 -2.15 -12.03 1.17
CA THR A 138 -1.76 -12.67 2.44
C THR A 138 -2.38 -11.94 3.62
N ARG A 139 -2.57 -10.62 3.51
CA ARG A 139 -3.09 -9.78 4.59
C ARG A 139 -4.61 -9.76 4.61
N ARG A 140 -5.23 -9.41 3.49
CA ARG A 140 -6.67 -9.09 3.46
C ARG A 140 -7.26 -9.12 2.06
N SER A 141 -8.58 -9.29 2.01
CA SER A 141 -9.36 -9.19 0.77
C SER A 141 -9.51 -7.72 0.34
N PRO A 142 -9.63 -7.42 -0.97
CA PRO A 142 -9.87 -6.07 -1.45
C PRO A 142 -11.34 -5.68 -1.28
N ILE A 143 -11.75 -5.44 -0.03
CA ILE A 143 -13.08 -4.96 0.35
C ILE A 143 -12.95 -3.64 1.13
N ALA A 144 -14.05 -2.93 1.33
CA ALA A 144 -14.09 -1.82 2.27
C ALA A 144 -14.02 -2.33 3.72
N TYR A 145 -13.32 -1.61 4.58
CA TYR A 145 -13.13 -1.91 5.99
C TYR A 145 -13.81 -0.88 6.89
N PRO A 146 -14.11 -1.24 8.16
CA PRO A 146 -14.75 -0.33 9.10
C PRO A 146 -13.97 0.97 9.29
N ASN A 147 -14.65 2.10 9.31
CA ASN A 147 -14.06 3.37 9.73
C ASN A 147 -14.03 3.43 11.26
N GLY A 148 -13.03 2.82 11.90
CA GLY A 148 -13.03 2.62 13.35
C GLY A 148 -13.00 3.90 14.21
N LYS A 149 -12.61 5.05 13.63
CA LYS A 149 -12.47 6.32 14.36
C LYS A 149 -13.37 7.46 13.87
N GLY A 150 -14.04 7.28 12.74
CA GLY A 150 -14.68 8.39 12.03
C GLY A 150 -13.61 9.31 11.41
N LYS A 151 -13.84 9.80 10.20
CA LYS A 151 -12.83 10.62 9.49
C LYS A 151 -13.47 11.85 8.89
N ARG A 152 -12.73 12.95 8.92
CA ARG A 152 -13.13 14.24 8.33
C ARG A 152 -12.31 14.48 7.07
N TYR A 153 -12.96 15.03 6.04
CA TYR A 153 -12.28 15.47 4.83
C TYR A 153 -12.62 16.93 4.52
N TRP A 154 -11.59 17.76 4.41
CA TRP A 154 -11.71 19.22 4.27
C TRP A 154 -12.19 19.67 2.90
N ASN A 155 -11.99 18.84 1.89
CA ASN A 155 -12.23 19.22 0.51
C ASN A 155 -13.57 18.76 -0.05
N VAL A 156 -14.53 18.47 0.83
CA VAL A 156 -15.84 17.97 0.45
C VAL A 156 -16.95 18.65 1.24
N GLY A 157 -17.67 19.59 0.60
CA GLY A 157 -18.82 20.32 1.15
C GLY A 157 -18.59 20.88 2.57
N ASP A 158 -19.64 20.99 3.38
CA ASP A 158 -19.60 21.34 4.82
C ASP A 158 -18.82 20.29 5.67
N THR A 159 -17.59 19.96 5.30
CA THR A 159 -16.71 18.91 5.84
C THR A 159 -17.42 17.56 6.00
N ILE A 160 -17.15 16.60 5.13
CA ILE A 160 -17.66 15.24 5.36
C ILE A 160 -16.97 14.65 6.58
N PHE A 161 -17.71 14.60 7.69
CA PHE A 161 -17.48 13.60 8.70
C PHE A 161 -18.13 12.29 8.24
N VAL A 162 -17.30 11.30 7.90
CA VAL A 162 -17.73 9.91 7.72
C VAL A 162 -17.80 9.33 9.13
N PRO A 163 -19.00 9.03 9.66
CA PRO A 163 -19.12 8.47 11.00
C PRO A 163 -18.49 7.07 11.06
N PRO A 164 -18.17 6.58 12.26
CA PRO A 164 -17.74 5.20 12.42
C PRO A 164 -18.83 4.24 11.94
N THR A 165 -18.54 3.48 10.87
CA THR A 165 -19.44 2.50 10.26
C THR A 165 -18.65 1.31 9.74
N GLU A 166 -19.24 0.12 9.76
CA GLU A 166 -18.62 -1.07 9.16
C GLU A 166 -18.54 -0.94 7.64
N GLY A 167 -17.40 -1.35 7.04
CA GLY A 167 -17.24 -1.46 5.59
C GLY A 167 -17.33 -0.16 4.79
N SER A 168 -16.65 0.91 5.23
CA SER A 168 -16.77 2.25 4.62
C SER A 168 -15.49 2.81 4.01
N LEU A 169 -14.31 2.20 4.25
CA LEU A 169 -13.03 2.70 3.73
C LEU A 169 -12.24 1.61 2.98
N ALA A 170 -11.92 1.89 1.73
CA ALA A 170 -10.89 1.20 0.95
C ALA A 170 -9.50 1.60 1.45
N ARG A 171 -8.61 0.62 1.62
CA ARG A 171 -7.28 0.80 2.19
C ARG A 171 -6.19 0.19 1.33
N SER A 172 -4.98 0.72 1.48
CA SER A 172 -3.78 0.23 0.83
C SER A 172 -2.91 -0.56 1.80
N ASP A 173 -2.28 -1.61 1.29
CA ASP A 173 -1.26 -2.43 1.95
C ASP A 173 0.17 -2.04 1.58
N TYR A 174 0.30 -1.00 0.76
CA TYR A 174 1.54 -0.45 0.24
C TYR A 174 1.65 1.02 0.60
N ALA A 175 2.88 1.52 0.63
CA ALA A 175 3.19 2.87 1.06
C ALA A 175 4.30 3.52 0.22
N CYS A 176 4.25 4.85 0.17
CA CYS A 176 5.27 5.72 -0.40
C CYS A 176 6.50 5.82 0.52
N ASN A 177 7.68 5.91 -0.09
CA ASN A 177 8.93 6.15 0.62
C ASN A 177 9.10 7.65 0.92
N VAL A 178 9.06 8.03 2.21
CA VAL A 178 9.29 9.41 2.67
C VAL A 178 10.75 9.69 3.01
N GLY A 179 11.59 8.66 3.01
CA GLY A 179 13.01 8.75 3.31
C GLY A 179 13.35 8.34 4.73
N ASP A 180 14.48 8.84 5.21
CA ASP A 180 15.12 8.44 6.47
C ASP A 180 14.89 9.41 7.63
N THR A 181 14.04 10.42 7.44
CA THR A 181 13.65 11.35 8.50
C THR A 181 12.49 10.81 9.31
N PRO A 182 12.47 11.05 10.64
CA PRO A 182 11.30 10.79 11.45
C PRO A 182 10.17 11.75 11.05
N GLY A 183 8.95 11.22 10.94
CA GLY A 183 7.76 11.93 10.49
C GLY A 183 7.08 11.21 9.33
N VAL A 184 5.77 11.08 9.35
CA VAL A 184 4.97 10.43 8.28
C VAL A 184 3.57 11.04 8.15
N GLU A 185 3.33 12.22 8.73
CA GLU A 185 1.98 12.78 8.77
C GLU A 185 2.00 14.32 8.79
N TRP A 186 1.09 14.94 8.04
CA TRP A 186 0.84 16.40 8.03
C TRP A 186 -0.57 16.75 8.55
N GLY A 187 -1.18 15.86 9.35
CA GLY A 187 -2.48 16.05 9.98
C GLY A 187 -3.54 16.59 9.02
N ALA A 188 -4.35 17.54 9.48
CA ALA A 188 -5.47 18.11 8.72
C ALA A 188 -5.08 18.73 7.35
N GLY A 189 -3.88 19.27 7.19
CA GLY A 189 -3.48 19.97 5.96
C GLY A 189 -4.00 21.41 5.86
N PRO A 190 -4.18 21.96 4.64
CA PRO A 190 -4.29 23.40 4.39
C PRO A 190 -5.67 24.07 4.66
N GLY A 191 -6.62 23.38 5.31
CA GLY A 191 -7.99 23.91 5.53
C GLY A 191 -8.98 23.48 4.43
N THR A 192 -10.11 24.18 4.25
CA THR A 192 -11.19 23.77 3.31
C THR A 192 -10.85 24.02 1.84
N LYS A 193 -11.59 23.38 0.91
CA LYS A 193 -11.47 23.63 -0.55
C LYS A 193 -11.56 25.11 -0.91
N ASP A 194 -12.56 25.81 -0.37
CA ASP A 194 -12.75 27.25 -0.63
C ASP A 194 -11.59 28.11 -0.08
N THR A 195 -11.05 27.73 1.08
CA THR A 195 -9.92 28.43 1.68
C THR A 195 -8.68 28.31 0.80
N VAL A 196 -8.41 27.10 0.30
CA VAL A 196 -7.20 26.80 -0.48
C VAL A 196 -7.25 27.36 -1.90
N LEU A 197 -8.45 27.43 -2.49
CA LEU A 197 -8.64 28.01 -3.83
C LEU A 197 -8.74 29.54 -3.82
N ALA A 198 -8.77 30.17 -2.64
CA ALA A 198 -8.79 31.62 -2.53
C ALA A 198 -7.47 32.23 -3.06
N PRO A 199 -7.50 33.31 -3.86
CA PRO A 199 -6.29 33.97 -4.36
C PRO A 199 -5.35 34.48 -3.25
N SER A 200 -5.88 34.69 -2.05
CA SER A 200 -5.13 35.14 -0.86
C SER A 200 -4.49 33.99 -0.07
N PHE A 201 -4.68 32.73 -0.48
CA PHE A 201 -4.15 31.59 0.24
C PHE A 201 -2.62 31.55 0.16
N ASP A 202 -1.98 31.58 1.33
CA ASP A 202 -0.52 31.64 1.44
C ASP A 202 0.06 30.23 1.64
N TRP A 203 0.47 29.63 0.53
CA TRP A 203 1.14 28.33 0.52
C TRP A 203 2.52 28.32 1.18
N SER A 204 3.16 29.47 1.40
CA SER A 204 4.49 29.52 2.03
C SER A 204 4.49 28.96 3.46
N LYS A 205 3.34 28.99 4.13
CA LYS A 205 3.13 28.38 5.45
C LYS A 205 3.15 26.85 5.45
N PHE A 206 2.96 26.26 4.28
CA PHE A 206 2.86 24.82 4.06
C PHE A 206 4.01 24.25 3.22
N ASP A 207 4.74 25.12 2.53
CA ASP A 207 6.05 24.82 1.93
C ASP A 207 7.11 24.68 3.05
N LYS A 208 6.93 23.66 3.90
CA LYS A 208 7.87 23.27 4.96
C LYS A 208 9.21 22.75 4.44
N ASP A 209 9.41 22.79 3.11
CA ASP A 209 10.73 22.83 2.47
C ASP A 209 11.62 23.94 3.08
N ALA A 210 11.05 24.93 3.78
CA ALA A 210 11.74 26.01 4.50
C ALA A 210 12.28 25.68 5.91
N GLY A 211 12.51 24.40 6.27
CA GLY A 211 13.57 24.08 7.26
C GLY A 211 13.23 23.42 8.61
N VAL A 212 12.21 22.56 8.72
CA VAL A 212 11.99 21.76 9.96
C VAL A 212 12.15 20.25 9.76
N ILE A 213 11.80 19.69 8.59
CA ILE A 213 12.09 18.30 8.22
C ILE A 213 12.58 18.28 6.78
N ASN A 214 13.85 17.92 6.59
CA ASN A 214 14.44 17.75 5.26
C ASN A 214 14.06 16.37 4.72
N TRP A 215 12.87 16.23 4.13
CA TRP A 215 12.42 14.96 3.56
C TRP A 215 13.40 14.46 2.50
N THR A 216 13.89 13.24 2.68
CA THR A 216 14.94 12.64 1.84
C THR A 216 14.41 11.57 0.89
N GLY A 217 13.15 11.12 1.05
CA GLY A 217 12.55 10.11 0.18
C GLY A 217 11.95 10.67 -1.09
N ILE A 218 11.08 9.89 -1.72
CA ILE A 218 10.55 10.17 -3.05
C ILE A 218 9.22 10.90 -3.01
N SER A 219 8.41 10.64 -2.00
CA SER A 219 7.03 11.12 -1.94
C SER A 219 6.69 11.54 -0.51
N TYR A 220 6.32 12.80 -0.35
CA TYR A 220 5.95 13.41 0.93
C TYR A 220 4.97 14.57 0.68
N GLY A 221 4.53 15.27 1.72
CA GLY A 221 3.58 16.38 1.59
C GLY A 221 4.08 17.46 0.63
N ARG A 222 3.27 17.82 -0.38
CA ARG A 222 3.59 18.78 -1.46
C ARG A 222 4.89 18.49 -2.23
N SER A 223 5.43 17.27 -2.17
CA SER A 223 6.68 16.95 -2.87
C SER A 223 6.53 17.04 -4.38
N ALA A 224 7.51 17.61 -5.07
CA ALA A 224 7.59 17.64 -6.54
C ALA A 224 8.94 17.05 -7.00
N VAL A 225 9.24 15.84 -6.53
CA VAL A 225 10.52 15.15 -6.80
C VAL A 225 10.55 14.67 -8.25
N ARG A 226 11.58 15.06 -8.99
CA ARG A 226 11.84 14.58 -10.35
C ARG A 226 12.76 13.36 -10.31
N LEU A 227 12.68 12.44 -11.28
CA LEU A 227 13.61 11.31 -11.33
C LEU A 227 15.08 11.77 -11.38
N ALA A 228 15.37 12.88 -12.05
CA ALA A 228 16.71 13.49 -12.08
C ALA A 228 17.23 13.95 -10.70
N GLN A 229 16.38 14.02 -9.67
CA GLN A 229 16.79 14.35 -8.30
C GLN A 229 17.08 13.11 -7.44
N VAL A 230 16.89 11.89 -7.98
CA VAL A 230 17.27 10.63 -7.35
C VAL A 230 18.74 10.34 -7.66
N LYS A 231 19.62 11.03 -6.95
CA LYS A 231 21.07 11.04 -7.20
C LYS A 231 21.77 9.77 -6.74
N ASP A 232 21.19 9.05 -5.79
CA ASP A 232 21.76 7.79 -5.26
C ASP A 232 21.49 6.59 -6.19
N GLY A 233 20.77 6.83 -7.29
CA GLY A 233 20.49 5.87 -8.35
C GLY A 233 19.04 5.40 -8.30
N THR A 234 18.36 5.43 -9.45
CA THR A 234 16.96 5.01 -9.54
C THR A 234 16.78 3.52 -9.23
N SER A 235 17.81 2.70 -9.46
CA SER A 235 17.87 1.28 -9.11
C SER A 235 18.26 1.01 -7.66
N ASN A 236 18.45 2.04 -6.84
CA ASN A 236 18.89 1.94 -5.44
C ASN A 236 18.00 2.73 -4.47
N THR A 237 16.89 3.31 -4.94
CA THR A 237 16.00 4.08 -4.08
C THR A 237 14.58 3.53 -4.16
N TYR A 238 14.01 3.17 -3.00
CA TYR A 238 12.62 2.75 -2.88
C TYR A 238 11.69 3.84 -3.42
N LEU A 239 10.75 3.43 -4.26
CA LEU A 239 9.63 4.25 -4.70
C LEU A 239 8.41 3.94 -3.83
N PHE A 240 7.94 2.70 -3.89
CA PHE A 240 6.86 2.17 -3.04
C PHE A 240 7.29 0.83 -2.41
N GLY A 241 6.65 0.46 -1.31
CA GLY A 241 6.87 -0.85 -0.71
C GLY A 241 5.67 -1.31 0.10
N GLU A 242 5.67 -2.60 0.43
CA GLU A 242 4.72 -3.14 1.39
C GLU A 242 4.93 -2.47 2.77
N LYS A 243 3.82 -2.16 3.45
CA LYS A 243 3.84 -1.48 4.74
C LYS A 243 3.70 -2.48 5.89
N ASN A 244 4.38 -2.29 7.01
CA ASN A 244 4.12 -3.09 8.22
C ASN A 244 2.75 -2.74 8.81
N LEU A 245 2.04 -3.74 9.33
CA LEU A 245 0.77 -3.58 10.04
C LEU A 245 0.62 -4.51 11.25
N ASN A 246 -0.24 -4.10 12.18
CA ASN A 246 -0.68 -4.92 13.31
C ASN A 246 -1.50 -6.13 12.83
N ALA A 247 -0.94 -7.33 13.01
CA ALA A 247 -1.54 -8.58 12.52
C ALA A 247 -2.91 -8.89 13.15
N ASP A 248 -3.22 -8.36 14.34
CA ASP A 248 -4.50 -8.57 15.02
C ASP A 248 -5.62 -7.68 14.48
N GLN A 249 -5.28 -6.68 13.65
CA GLN A 249 -6.16 -5.54 13.37
C GLN A 249 -6.37 -5.25 11.87
N TYR A 250 -5.95 -6.14 10.96
CA TYR A 250 -6.10 -5.98 9.51
C TYR A 250 -7.51 -5.57 9.03
N LYS A 251 -8.54 -5.91 9.82
CA LYS A 251 -9.94 -5.71 9.48
C LYS A 251 -10.66 -4.69 10.36
N SER A 252 -10.01 -4.10 11.36
CA SER A 252 -10.71 -3.31 12.38
C SER A 252 -10.82 -1.83 12.06
N GLY A 253 -9.79 -1.25 11.40
CA GLY A 253 -9.73 0.20 11.18
C GLY A 253 -9.48 1.02 12.42
N LYS A 254 -8.87 0.41 13.43
CA LYS A 254 -8.50 1.05 14.69
C LYS A 254 -7.03 1.47 14.74
N PRO A 255 -6.07 0.70 14.18
CA PRO A 255 -4.67 1.11 14.18
C PRO A 255 -4.47 2.48 13.56
N GLY A 256 -3.59 3.28 14.15
CA GLY A 256 -3.33 4.63 13.62
C GLY A 256 -2.76 4.63 12.21
N ASP A 257 -2.14 3.52 11.77
CA ASP A 257 -1.44 3.34 10.50
C ASP A 257 -2.23 2.51 9.46
N ASP A 258 -3.51 2.23 9.76
CA ASP A 258 -4.49 1.59 8.87
C ASP A 258 -5.95 1.94 9.25
N ASP A 259 -6.25 3.22 9.48
CA ASP A 259 -7.59 3.72 9.78
C ASP A 259 -8.14 4.75 8.76
N GLN A 260 -7.35 5.15 7.76
CA GLN A 260 -7.76 6.09 6.71
C GLN A 260 -7.97 5.42 5.35
N THR A 261 -8.66 6.13 4.47
CA THR A 261 -8.80 5.72 3.07
C THR A 261 -7.50 5.90 2.30
N MET A 262 -7.23 5.00 1.36
CA MET A 262 -6.06 5.08 0.49
C MET A 262 -6.08 6.29 -0.46
N TYR A 263 -7.22 6.96 -0.64
CA TYR A 263 -7.35 8.16 -1.50
C TYR A 263 -7.05 9.48 -0.77
N GLY A 264 -6.71 9.42 0.53
CA GLY A 264 -6.30 10.57 1.34
C GLY A 264 -4.87 11.02 1.06
N GLY A 265 -4.49 12.15 1.64
CA GLY A 265 -3.15 12.74 1.53
C GLY A 265 -2.14 12.17 2.53
N PHE A 266 -1.18 12.99 2.92
CA PHE A 266 0.06 12.60 3.56
C PHE A 266 -0.18 12.12 5.00
N ASN A 267 -0.24 10.80 5.15
CA ASN A 267 -0.47 10.11 6.41
C ASN A 267 0.30 8.80 6.51
N ASN A 268 0.35 8.28 7.73
CA ASN A 268 0.92 6.98 8.07
C ASN A 268 0.09 5.78 7.59
N ASP A 269 -1.00 5.94 6.84
CA ASP A 269 -1.69 4.84 6.15
C ASP A 269 -1.08 4.56 4.78
N ILE A 270 -0.50 5.60 4.15
CA ILE A 270 -0.02 5.55 2.76
C ILE A 270 1.48 5.83 2.60
N CYS A 271 2.21 6.11 3.69
CA CYS A 271 3.65 6.38 3.64
C CYS A 271 4.45 5.69 4.75
N ARG A 272 5.74 5.45 4.50
CA ARG A 272 6.67 4.76 5.41
C ARG A 272 8.07 5.37 5.33
N SER A 273 8.74 5.35 6.47
CA SER A 273 10.09 5.88 6.65
C SER A 273 11.09 4.74 6.84
N THR A 274 12.31 4.97 6.39
CA THR A 274 13.50 4.13 6.64
C THR A 274 14.37 4.71 7.75
N SER A 275 13.84 5.67 8.52
CA SER A 275 14.56 6.28 9.62
C SER A 275 15.04 5.24 10.63
N LYS A 276 16.34 5.28 10.94
CA LYS A 276 16.92 4.42 11.97
C LYS A 276 16.26 4.58 13.33
N GLY A 277 15.66 5.73 13.61
CA GLY A 277 14.90 5.97 14.85
C GLY A 277 13.67 5.07 15.00
N TYR A 278 13.15 4.51 13.91
CA TYR A 278 12.04 3.56 13.92
C TYR A 278 12.48 2.10 13.88
N GLY A 279 13.79 1.83 13.72
CA GLY A 279 14.32 0.49 13.54
C GLY A 279 14.28 0.02 12.09
N GLY A 280 14.33 -1.30 11.90
CA GLY A 280 14.35 -1.94 10.59
C GLY A 280 12.97 -2.39 10.12
N PRO A 281 12.86 -2.86 8.87
CA PRO A 281 11.63 -3.42 8.36
C PRO A 281 11.26 -4.70 9.13
N ARG A 282 9.96 -4.97 9.25
CA ARG A 282 9.46 -6.09 10.07
C ARG A 282 8.33 -6.86 9.42
N GLN A 283 8.24 -8.15 9.72
CA GLN A 283 7.01 -8.89 9.48
C GLN A 283 5.87 -8.32 10.33
N ASP A 284 4.66 -8.31 9.78
CA ASP A 284 3.44 -7.93 10.49
C ASP A 284 3.37 -8.71 11.82
N THR A 285 3.27 -7.98 12.93
CA THR A 285 3.41 -8.53 14.29
C THR A 285 2.19 -8.13 15.11
N PRO A 286 1.57 -9.07 15.87
CA PRO A 286 0.51 -8.77 16.81
C PRO A 286 0.87 -7.61 17.75
N GLY A 287 -0.01 -6.61 17.87
CA GLY A 287 0.14 -5.48 18.78
C GLY A 287 1.18 -4.41 18.40
N TYR A 288 1.89 -4.56 17.28
CA TYR A 288 2.83 -3.54 16.81
C TYR A 288 2.17 -2.61 15.77
N GLU A 289 2.29 -1.30 15.99
CA GLU A 289 1.88 -0.24 15.06
C GLU A 289 3.08 0.69 14.86
N GLY A 290 3.39 1.04 13.61
CA GLY A 290 4.62 1.77 13.34
C GLY A 290 4.79 2.23 11.89
N PRO A 291 5.46 3.37 11.68
CA PRO A 291 5.65 3.97 10.36
C PRO A 291 6.81 3.33 9.57
N ILE A 292 6.99 2.00 9.67
CA ILE A 292 8.04 1.25 8.99
C ILE A 292 7.54 0.40 7.82
N PHE A 293 8.43 0.14 6.87
CA PHE A 293 8.20 -0.88 5.85
C PHE A 293 8.10 -2.28 6.47
N GLY A 294 7.40 -3.18 5.80
CA GLY A 294 7.15 -4.51 6.32
C GLY A 294 6.16 -5.29 5.49
N SER A 295 5.82 -6.50 5.90
CA SER A 295 4.88 -7.33 5.16
C SER A 295 4.27 -8.44 6.01
N ALA A 296 3.14 -8.98 5.57
CA ALA A 296 2.62 -10.23 6.12
C ALA A 296 3.47 -11.44 5.70
N HIS A 297 4.22 -11.31 4.59
CA HIS A 297 5.09 -12.36 4.07
C HIS A 297 6.28 -12.63 5.01
N ALA A 298 6.56 -13.92 5.27
CA ALA A 298 7.68 -14.30 6.14
C ALA A 298 9.07 -14.08 5.52
N ALA A 299 9.16 -14.05 4.19
CA ALA A 299 10.44 -13.96 3.46
C ALA A 299 11.09 -12.57 3.49
N GLY A 300 10.34 -11.53 3.85
CA GLY A 300 10.73 -10.13 3.69
C GLY A 300 9.58 -9.32 3.11
N PHE A 301 9.81 -8.03 2.94
CA PHE A 301 8.85 -7.13 2.29
C PHE A 301 9.26 -6.85 0.85
N ASN A 302 8.28 -6.69 -0.03
CA ASN A 302 8.55 -6.31 -1.41
C ASN A 302 8.60 -4.79 -1.55
N ALA A 303 9.55 -4.29 -2.32
CA ALA A 303 9.69 -2.88 -2.68
C ALA A 303 9.91 -2.72 -4.18
N VAL A 304 9.26 -1.73 -4.78
CA VAL A 304 9.56 -1.26 -6.13
C VAL A 304 10.52 -0.08 -6.03
N LEU A 305 11.56 -0.06 -6.87
CA LEU A 305 12.54 1.01 -6.92
C LEU A 305 12.14 2.07 -7.94
N CYS A 306 12.86 3.19 -7.95
CA CYS A 306 12.58 4.32 -8.86
C CYS A 306 12.84 4.00 -10.34
N ASP A 307 13.49 2.88 -10.67
CA ASP A 307 13.61 2.36 -12.05
C ASP A 307 12.48 1.37 -12.42
N GLY A 308 11.57 1.07 -11.47
CA GLY A 308 10.47 0.13 -11.63
C GLY A 308 10.86 -1.35 -11.44
N SER A 309 12.09 -1.68 -11.05
CA SER A 309 12.47 -3.02 -10.60
C SER A 309 11.82 -3.33 -9.24
N VAL A 310 11.53 -4.59 -8.96
CA VAL A 310 10.89 -5.01 -7.69
C VAL A 310 11.80 -6.04 -7.02
N HIS A 311 12.12 -5.78 -5.75
CA HIS A 311 13.01 -6.62 -4.94
C HIS A 311 12.33 -6.99 -3.63
N THR A 312 12.53 -8.23 -3.19
CA THR A 312 12.20 -8.65 -1.83
C THR A 312 13.36 -8.32 -0.91
N ILE A 313 13.12 -7.49 0.09
CA ILE A 313 14.11 -7.05 1.07
C ILE A 313 13.92 -7.86 2.36
N PRO A 314 14.96 -8.55 2.86
CA PRO A 314 14.85 -9.36 4.06
C PRO A 314 14.72 -8.47 5.31
N TYR A 315 14.02 -8.96 6.34
CA TYR A 315 13.90 -8.24 7.62
C TYR A 315 15.23 -8.12 8.37
N SER A 316 16.22 -8.95 8.02
CA SER A 316 17.58 -8.89 8.55
C SER A 316 18.49 -7.90 7.81
N VAL A 317 17.95 -7.09 6.89
CA VAL A 317 18.73 -6.05 6.21
C VAL A 317 19.39 -5.13 7.24
N ASP A 318 20.64 -4.77 6.98
CA ASP A 318 21.35 -3.81 7.81
C ASP A 318 20.60 -2.46 7.85
N LEU A 319 20.51 -1.86 9.04
CA LEU A 319 19.73 -0.63 9.24
C LEU A 319 20.28 0.57 8.46
N GLU A 320 21.60 0.64 8.27
CA GLU A 320 22.20 1.69 7.46
C GLU A 320 21.92 1.46 5.97
N MET A 321 21.94 0.21 5.52
CA MET A 321 21.56 -0.12 4.15
C MET A 321 20.08 0.17 3.87
N HIS A 322 19.18 -0.19 4.78
CA HIS A 322 17.76 0.14 4.66
C HIS A 322 17.52 1.65 4.62
N ARG A 323 18.23 2.41 5.47
CA ARG A 323 18.20 3.88 5.48
C ARG A 323 18.61 4.46 4.11
N ARG A 324 19.73 3.99 3.55
CA ARG A 324 20.23 4.45 2.24
C ARG A 324 19.25 4.15 1.12
N LEU A 325 18.66 2.95 1.11
CA LEU A 325 17.64 2.58 0.13
C LEU A 325 16.38 3.46 0.20
N GLY A 326 16.10 4.10 1.34
CA GLY A 326 15.03 5.08 1.46
C GLY A 326 15.45 6.51 1.06
N ASN A 327 16.73 6.83 1.07
CA ASN A 327 17.23 8.17 0.76
C ASN A 327 17.42 8.33 -0.75
N ARG A 328 17.10 9.51 -1.30
CA ARG A 328 17.25 9.80 -2.73
C ARG A 328 18.57 10.50 -3.06
N ASN A 329 19.25 11.11 -2.08
CA ASN A 329 20.32 12.07 -2.32
C ASN A 329 21.37 12.21 -1.19
N ASP A 330 21.70 11.14 -0.46
CA ASP A 330 22.79 11.17 0.52
C ASP A 330 24.18 10.93 -0.07
N GLY A 331 24.26 10.46 -1.32
CA GLY A 331 25.50 10.19 -2.04
C GLY A 331 26.27 8.97 -1.52
N LEU A 332 25.65 8.12 -0.70
CA LEU A 332 26.30 6.96 -0.10
C LEU A 332 26.03 5.69 -0.91
N PRO A 333 27.02 4.79 -1.03
CA PRO A 333 26.88 3.59 -1.83
C PRO A 333 25.91 2.59 -1.20
N VAL A 334 25.18 1.89 -2.07
CA VAL A 334 24.28 0.79 -1.74
C VAL A 334 24.86 -0.51 -2.33
N GLU A 335 25.71 -1.21 -1.58
CA GLU A 335 26.34 -2.47 -2.01
C GLU A 335 25.69 -3.69 -1.33
N GLY A 336 25.47 -4.78 -2.09
CA GLY A 336 25.23 -6.12 -1.54
C GLY A 336 23.82 -6.48 -1.08
N VAL A 337 22.81 -5.61 -1.23
CA VAL A 337 21.42 -5.90 -0.79
C VAL A 337 20.47 -6.27 -1.94
N LEU A 338 20.73 -5.78 -3.15
CA LEU A 338 19.83 -5.93 -4.31
C LEU A 338 20.35 -6.91 -5.38
N ASN A 339 21.50 -7.55 -5.13
CA ASN A 339 22.13 -8.54 -6.01
C ASN A 339 21.75 -9.97 -5.61
#